data_AF-A0A7J8WS20-F1
#
_entry.id   AF-A0A7J8WS20-F1
#
_cell.length_a   1.000
_cell.length_b   1.000
_cell.length_c   1.000
_cell.angle_alpha   90.00
_cell.angle_beta   90.00
_cell.angle_gamma   90.00
#
_symmetry.space_group_name_H-M   'P 1'
#
loop_
_entity.id
_entity.type
_entity.pdbx_description
1 polymer ?
#
loop_
_entity_poly.entity_id
_entity_poly.type
_entity_poly.pdbx_seq_one_letter_code
_entity_poly.pdbx_strand_id
1 'polypeptide(L)'
;MFLTDIGLLWWRGRTTDKRQCEIGTWQEFQCELKGEFYPEFAKKEAQAKLQGITQRGTVGEHIREFKELILQVLDVIEERQAWIFQVQGMGRM
;
A
#
# COMPACT_ATOMS: atom_id res chain seq x y z
N MET A 1 13.16 5.28 14.26
CA MET A 1 13.01 5.73 12.85
C MET A 1 12.30 4.61 12.10
N PHE A 2 11.10 4.84 11.58
CA PHE A 2 10.28 3.79 10.94
C PHE A 2 10.58 3.57 9.44
N LEU A 3 11.34 4.50 8.82
CA LEU A 3 11.83 4.37 7.45
C LEU A 3 13.33 4.04 7.50
N THR A 4 13.75 2.97 6.82
CA THR A 4 15.16 2.58 6.67
C THR A 4 15.60 2.66 5.21
N ASP A 5 16.90 2.90 5.00
CA ASP A 5 17.57 2.88 3.69
C ASP A 5 16.90 3.77 2.63
N ILE A 6 16.26 3.15 1.64
CA ILE A 6 15.67 3.80 0.47
C ILE A 6 14.49 4.70 0.87
N GLY A 7 13.70 4.28 1.87
CA GLY A 7 12.59 5.08 2.39
C GLY A 7 13.06 6.39 3.03
N LEU A 8 14.23 6.38 3.66
CA LEU A 8 14.79 7.59 4.28
C LEU A 8 15.36 8.57 3.23
N LEU A 9 15.99 8.04 2.18
CA LEU A 9 16.51 8.86 1.08
C LEU A 9 15.38 9.55 0.30
N TRP A 10 14.32 8.81 -0.01
CA TRP A 10 13.11 9.37 -0.60
C TRP A 10 12.53 10.50 0.25
N TRP A 11 12.34 10.26 1.55
CA TRP A 11 11.78 11.26 2.47
C TRP A 11 12.63 12.55 2.53
N ARG A 12 13.96 12.42 2.52
CA ARG A 12 14.85 13.58 2.46
C ARG A 12 14.73 14.36 1.15
N GLY A 13 14.63 13.67 0.02
CA GLY A 13 14.37 14.30 -1.28
C GLY A 13 13.03 15.03 -1.28
N ARG A 14 11.98 14.35 -0.82
CA ARG A 14 10.60 14.86 -0.73
C ARG A 14 10.46 16.12 0.12
N THR A 15 11.18 16.19 1.23
CA THR A 15 11.14 17.33 2.18
C THR A 15 12.05 18.48 1.76
N THR A 16 13.06 18.24 0.93
CA THR A 16 13.98 19.27 0.44
C THR A 16 13.47 19.94 -0.84
N ASP A 17 12.59 19.27 -1.59
CA ASP A 17 12.00 19.81 -2.80
C ASP A 17 10.97 20.91 -2.49
N LYS A 18 11.38 22.17 -2.68
CA LYS A 18 10.55 23.36 -2.44
C LYS A 18 9.42 23.55 -3.46
N ARG A 19 9.33 22.70 -4.50
CA ARG A 19 8.28 22.78 -5.53
C ARG A 19 7.09 21.90 -5.20
N GLN A 20 7.25 20.97 -4.27
CA GLN A 20 6.18 20.08 -3.83
C GLN A 20 5.45 20.69 -2.63
N CYS A 21 4.12 20.59 -2.63
CA CYS A 21 3.31 21.06 -1.51
C CYS A 21 3.72 20.34 -0.21
N GLU A 22 3.63 21.06 0.91
CA GLU A 22 3.83 20.48 2.24
C GLU A 22 2.78 19.40 2.50
N ILE A 23 3.22 18.25 3.00
CA ILE A 23 2.35 17.18 3.46
C ILE A 23 1.77 17.64 4.80
N GLY A 24 0.52 18.10 4.80
CA GLY A 24 -0.13 18.69 5.97
C GLY A 24 -0.77 17.65 6.89
N THR A 25 -1.05 16.45 6.36
CA THR A 25 -1.75 15.38 7.08
C THR A 25 -1.01 14.04 7.01
N TRP A 26 -1.25 13.20 8.01
CA TRP A 26 -0.72 11.83 8.02
C TRP A 26 -1.24 10.98 6.84
N GLN A 27 -2.47 11.23 6.38
CA GLN A 27 -3.05 10.51 5.24
C GLN A 27 -2.37 10.87 3.92
N GLU A 28 -2.05 12.15 3.69
CA GLU A 28 -1.27 12.58 2.52
C GLU A 28 0.12 11.94 2.51
N PHE A 29 0.77 11.86 3.67
CA PHE A 29 2.03 11.14 3.83
C PHE A 29 1.91 9.67 3.41
N GLN A 30 0.87 8.98 3.89
CA GLN A 30 0.64 7.58 3.55
C GLN A 30 0.35 7.40 2.06
N CYS A 31 -0.45 8.27 1.44
CA CYS A 31 -0.77 8.21 0.02
C CYS A 31 0.46 8.41 -0.87
N GLU A 32 1.32 9.38 -0.56
CA GLU A 32 2.54 9.61 -1.33
C GLU A 32 3.57 8.50 -1.14
N LEU A 33 3.73 8.03 0.11
CA LEU A 33 4.60 6.91 0.41
C LEU A 33 4.13 5.63 -0.30
N LYS A 34 2.81 5.38 -0.32
CA LYS A 34 2.21 4.31 -1.12
C LYS A 34 2.42 4.57 -2.62
N GLY A 35 2.24 5.78 -3.13
CA GLY A 35 2.46 6.07 -4.56
C GLY A 35 3.89 5.78 -5.04
N GLU A 36 4.90 6.10 -4.24
CA GLU A 36 6.30 5.91 -4.61
C GLU A 36 6.77 4.44 -4.46
N PHE A 37 6.36 3.77 -3.38
CA PHE A 37 6.86 2.43 -3.04
C PHE A 37 5.88 1.30 -3.33
N TYR A 38 4.60 1.61 -3.49
CA TYR A 38 3.54 0.66 -3.78
C TYR A 38 3.17 0.79 -5.27
N PRO A 39 3.62 -0.11 -6.14
CA PRO A 39 3.25 -0.01 -7.54
C PRO A 39 1.73 -0.14 -7.66
N GLU A 40 1.11 0.65 -8.54
CA GLU A 40 -0.33 0.60 -8.84
C GLU A 40 -0.81 -0.83 -9.18
N PHE A 41 0.11 -1.68 -9.63
CA PHE A 41 -0.08 -3.09 -9.96
C PHE A 41 0.17 -4.07 -8.81
N ALA A 42 0.66 -3.65 -7.63
CA ALA A 42 0.91 -4.52 -6.49
C ALA A 42 -0.33 -5.35 -6.11
N LYS A 43 -1.52 -4.75 -6.19
CA LYS A 43 -2.79 -5.45 -6.01
C LYS A 43 -2.99 -6.54 -7.06
N LYS A 44 -2.83 -6.21 -8.34
CA LYS A 44 -3.01 -7.15 -9.45
C LYS A 44 -1.98 -8.27 -9.38
N GLU A 45 -0.77 -7.95 -8.94
CA GLU A 45 0.32 -8.89 -8.73
C GLU A 45 0.02 -9.81 -7.55
N ALA A 46 -0.42 -9.27 -6.40
CA ALA A 46 -0.82 -10.07 -5.24
C ALA A 46 -2.01 -10.98 -5.58
N GLN A 47 -2.99 -10.50 -6.35
CA GLN A 47 -4.11 -11.30 -6.85
C GLN A 47 -3.66 -12.39 -7.83
N ALA A 48 -2.78 -12.07 -8.78
CA ALA A 48 -2.23 -13.05 -9.72
C ALA A 48 -1.39 -14.11 -8.99
N LYS A 49 -0.57 -13.70 -8.01
CA LYS A 49 0.19 -14.60 -7.14
C LYS A 49 -0.73 -15.47 -6.29
N LEU A 50 -1.83 -14.93 -5.76
CA LEU A 50 -2.83 -15.70 -5.01
C LEU A 50 -3.55 -16.72 -5.90
N GLN A 51 -3.87 -16.36 -7.15
CA GLN A 51 -4.47 -17.29 -8.12
C GLN A 51 -3.51 -18.40 -8.56
N GLY A 52 -2.21 -18.11 -8.61
CA GLY A 52 -1.17 -19.05 -9.00
C GLY A 52 -0.45 -19.72 -7.83
N ILE A 53 -0.88 -19.49 -6.58
CA ILE A 53 -0.16 -20.00 -5.42
C ILE A 53 -0.19 -21.53 -5.44
N THR A 54 1.00 -22.11 -5.38
CA THR A 54 1.20 -23.57 -5.33
C THR A 54 2.11 -23.83 -4.16
N GLN A 55 1.82 -24.87 -3.38
CA GLN A 55 2.69 -25.25 -2.27
C GLN A 55 4.07 -25.66 -2.82
N ARG A 56 5.07 -24.80 -2.63
CA ARG A 56 6.48 -25.08 -2.89
C ARG A 56 7.18 -25.12 -1.54
N GLY A 57 7.57 -26.30 -1.06
CA GLY A 57 8.17 -26.47 0.27
C GLY A 57 7.20 -26.93 1.35
N THR A 58 7.46 -26.55 2.60
CA THR A 58 6.67 -27.01 3.74
C THR A 58 5.30 -26.34 3.81
N VAL A 59 4.35 -27.01 4.46
CA VAL A 59 3.00 -26.48 4.67
C VAL A 59 3.05 -25.14 5.44
N GLY A 60 3.99 -24.99 6.38
CA GLY A 60 4.15 -23.76 7.17
C GLY A 60 4.56 -22.56 6.32
N GLU A 61 5.49 -22.74 5.39
CA GLU A 61 5.92 -21.70 4.44
C GLU A 61 4.79 -21.30 3.51
N HIS A 62 4.03 -22.28 3.01
CA HIS A 62 2.87 -22.03 2.17
C HIS A 62 1.77 -21.25 2.90
N ILE A 63 1.46 -21.60 4.14
CA ILE A 63 0.49 -20.87 4.96
C ILE A 63 0.97 -19.44 5.23
N ARG A 64 2.27 -19.23 5.43
CA ARG A 64 2.85 -17.91 5.64
C ARG A 64 2.68 -17.03 4.39
N GLU A 65 3.11 -17.53 3.23
CA GLU A 65 2.98 -16.83 1.95
C GLU A 65 1.52 -16.52 1.60
N PHE A 66 0.63 -17.50 1.83
CA PHE A 66 -0.80 -17.33 1.61
C PHE A 66 -1.40 -16.23 2.49
N LYS A 67 -1.03 -16.18 3.78
CA LYS A 67 -1.49 -15.14 4.70
C LYS A 67 -0.96 -13.76 4.31
N GLU A 68 0.31 -13.67 3.93
CA GLU A 68 0.91 -12.41 3.46
C GLU A 68 0.19 -11.87 2.22
N LEU A 69 -0.11 -12.73 1.24
CA LEU A 69 -0.83 -12.36 0.02
C LEU A 69 -2.28 -11.95 0.31
N ILE A 70 -2.99 -12.68 1.18
CA ILE A 70 -4.35 -12.31 1.58
C ILE A 70 -4.38 -10.96 2.29
N LEU A 71 -3.43 -10.69 3.18
CA LEU A 71 -3.37 -9.41 3.90
C LEU A 71 -3.14 -8.24 2.93
N GLN A 72 -2.27 -8.40 1.94
CA GLN A 72 -2.08 -7.37 0.90
C GLN A 72 -3.34 -7.14 0.04
N VAL A 73 -4.13 -8.19 -0.21
CA VAL A 73 -5.39 -8.05 -0.95
C VAL A 73 -6.49 -7.43 -0.09
N LEU A 74 -6.58 -7.78 1.20
CA LEU A 74 -7.60 -7.30 2.13
C LEU A 74 -7.34 -5.85 2.60
N ASP A 75 -6.10 -5.48 2.91
CA ASP A 75 -5.72 -4.10 3.29
C ASP A 75 -6.16 -3.10 2.21
N VAL A 76 -5.96 -3.47 0.94
CA VAL A 76 -6.38 -2.68 -0.22
C VAL A 76 -7.91 -2.68 -0.41
N ILE A 77 -8.64 -3.70 0.05
CA ILE A 77 -10.11 -3.71 0.02
C ILE A 77 -10.65 -2.74 1.08
N GLU A 78 -10.13 -2.76 2.30
CA GLU A 78 -10.54 -1.81 3.35
C GLU A 78 -10.26 -0.36 2.95
N GLU A 79 -9.08 -0.08 2.39
CA GLU A 79 -8.76 1.26 1.89
C GLU A 79 -9.68 1.69 0.73
N ARG A 80 -9.96 0.80 -0.22
CA ARG A 80 -10.88 1.09 -1.33
C ARG A 80 -12.31 1.31 -0.86
N GLN A 81 -12.76 0.53 0.13
CA GLN A 81 -14.09 0.72 0.72
C GLN A 81 -14.15 2.06 1.43
N ALA A 82 -13.16 2.39 2.27
CA ALA A 82 -13.06 3.69 2.94
C ALA A 82 -13.07 4.86 1.94
N TRP A 83 -12.34 4.74 0.83
CA TRP A 83 -12.36 5.73 -0.25
C TRP A 83 -13.75 5.84 -0.92
N ILE A 84 -14.42 4.73 -1.23
CA ILE A 84 -15.77 4.74 -1.80
C ILE A 84 -16.79 5.37 -0.85
N PHE A 85 -16.71 5.04 0.45
CA PHE A 85 -17.56 5.65 1.47
C PHE A 85 -17.32 7.16 1.58
N GLN A 86 -16.06 7.61 1.47
CA GLN A 86 -15.72 9.04 1.49
C GLN A 86 -16.22 9.76 0.22
N VAL A 87 -16.01 9.19 -0.96
CA VAL A 87 -16.40 9.82 -2.25
C VAL A 87 -17.92 9.81 -2.46
N GLN A 88 -18.63 8.75 -2.04
CA GLN A 88 -20.09 8.68 -2.14
C GLN A 88 -20.82 9.35 -0.96
N GLY A 89 -20.17 9.46 0.20
CA GLY A 89 -20.71 10.08 1.41
C GLY A 89 -20.75 11.62 1.37
N MET A 90 -19.99 12.25 0.48
CA MET A 90 -19.98 13.72 0.33
C MET A 90 -21.02 14.26 -0.68
N GLY A 91 -21.81 13.39 -1.34
CA GLY A 91 -22.82 13.79 -2.33
C GLY A 91 -24.25 13.95 -1.79
N ARG A 92 -24.46 13.87 -0.47
CA ARG A 92 -25.75 14.11 0.18
C ARG A 92 -25.58 14.88 1.49
N MET A 93 -25.29 16.17 1.38
CA MET A 93 -25.69 17.19 2.36
C MET A 93 -26.12 18.44 1.60
#